data_AF-A0A1M6CJB1-F1
#
_entry.id   AF-A0A1M6CJB1-F1
#
_cell.length_a   1.000
_cell.length_b   1.000
_cell.length_c   1.000
_cell.angle_alpha   90.00
_cell.angle_beta   90.00
_cell.angle_gamma   90.00
#
_symmetry.space_group_name_H-M   'P 1'
#
loop_
_entity.id
_entity.type
_entity.pdbx_description
1 polymer ?
#
loop_
_entity_poly.entity_id
_entity_poly.type
_entity_poly.pdbx_seq_one_letter_code
_entity_poly.pdbx_strand_id
1 'polypeptide(L)'
;MAEKETYKQMKDRHRKEISEFPCFFAFTQKQFEKGMKELGVENKDELRGGFCGMVYRASDEDRLVAMLTGHAKEVKDGYKDDDFLYSAFRYEMENHEFCITHEPEDTLDALGLSRSEVERSKRMVRIWNKAEKAYLDSVIW
;
A
#
# COMPACT_ATOMS: atom_id res chain seq x y z
N MET A 1 8.25 -26.74 2.03
CA MET A 1 7.52 -25.67 2.73
C MET A 1 7.39 -24.53 1.73
N ALA A 2 6.20 -23.99 1.49
CA ALA A 2 6.08 -22.83 0.59
C ALA A 2 6.89 -21.69 1.21
N GLU A 3 7.80 -21.10 0.43
CA GLU A 3 8.53 -19.90 0.82
C GLU A 3 7.49 -18.80 1.09
N LYS A 4 7.52 -18.23 2.31
CA LYS A 4 6.57 -17.18 2.68
C LYS A 4 6.94 -15.90 1.90
N GLU A 5 5.95 -15.32 1.23
CA GLU A 5 6.10 -14.04 0.51
C GLU A 5 6.54 -12.92 1.47
N THR A 6 7.57 -12.16 1.09
CA THR A 6 8.01 -10.97 1.82
C THR A 6 7.04 -9.80 1.60
N TYR A 7 7.06 -8.79 2.49
CA TYR A 7 6.22 -7.60 2.32
C TYR A 7 6.41 -6.92 0.94
N LYS A 8 7.66 -6.81 0.47
CA LYS A 8 7.98 -6.22 -0.82
C LYS A 8 7.36 -7.01 -1.98
N GLN A 9 7.49 -8.34 -1.97
CA GLN A 9 6.90 -9.20 -3.01
C GLN A 9 5.37 -9.07 -3.04
N MET A 10 4.72 -9.04 -1.88
CA MET A 10 3.29 -8.81 -1.76
C MET A 10 2.88 -7.44 -2.33
N LYS A 11 3.62 -6.38 -1.99
CA LYS A 11 3.37 -5.01 -2.47
C LYS A 11 3.57 -4.89 -3.98
N ASP A 12 4.57 -5.56 -4.54
CA ASP A 12 4.80 -5.63 -5.98
C ASP A 12 3.65 -6.36 -6.71
N ARG A 13 3.14 -7.45 -6.12
CA ARG A 13 1.97 -8.17 -6.64
C ARG A 13 0.70 -7.32 -6.58
N HIS A 14 0.39 -6.69 -5.45
CA HIS A 14 -0.77 -5.78 -5.32
C HIS A 14 -0.69 -4.62 -6.30
N ARG A 15 0.49 -4.01 -6.46
CA ARG A 15 0.73 -2.95 -7.45
C ARG A 15 0.44 -3.45 -8.86
N LYS A 16 0.90 -4.66 -9.20
CA LYS A 16 0.64 -5.26 -10.52
C LYS A 16 -0.86 -5.46 -10.76
N GLU A 17 -1.57 -6.03 -9.79
CA GLU A 17 -3.03 -6.25 -9.87
C GLU A 17 -3.80 -4.92 -10.09
N ILE A 18 -3.40 -3.85 -9.42
CA ILE A 18 -3.96 -2.50 -9.64
C ILE A 18 -3.61 -1.96 -11.03
N SER A 19 -2.38 -2.16 -11.50
CA SER A 19 -1.95 -1.68 -12.82
C SER A 19 -2.65 -2.39 -13.99
N GLU A 20 -3.08 -3.63 -13.78
CA GLU A 20 -3.83 -4.44 -14.74
C GLU A 20 -5.35 -4.21 -14.64
N PHE A 21 -5.82 -3.55 -13.57
CA PHE A 21 -7.21 -3.21 -13.38
C PHE A 21 -7.64 -2.12 -14.39
N PRO A 22 -8.83 -2.23 -15.02
CA PRO A 22 -9.30 -1.26 -16.01
C PRO A 22 -9.74 0.05 -15.36
N CYS A 23 -8.75 0.86 -15.01
CA CYS A 23 -8.88 2.21 -14.50
C CYS A 23 -7.83 3.11 -15.16
N PHE A 24 -7.96 4.41 -14.98
CA PHE A 24 -6.93 5.37 -15.35
C PHE A 24 -6.83 6.47 -14.29
N PHE A 25 -5.75 7.24 -14.32
CA PHE A 25 -5.55 8.37 -13.43
C PHE A 25 -5.61 9.68 -14.23
N ALA A 26 -6.42 10.63 -13.77
CA ALA A 26 -6.59 11.90 -14.45
C ALA A 26 -6.55 13.07 -13.46
N PHE A 27 -5.61 13.98 -13.69
CA PHE A 27 -5.44 15.23 -12.95
C PHE A 27 -5.74 16.46 -13.83
N THR A 28 -6.05 16.21 -15.11
CA THR A 28 -6.38 17.22 -16.11
C THR A 28 -7.52 16.71 -16.99
N GLN A 29 -8.27 17.63 -17.58
CA GLN A 29 -9.36 17.30 -18.50
C GLN A 29 -8.87 16.47 -19.71
N LYS A 30 -7.66 16.75 -20.21
CA LYS A 30 -7.05 15.99 -21.32
C LYS A 30 -6.76 14.53 -20.95
N GLN A 31 -6.24 14.29 -19.75
CA GLN A 31 -6.03 12.93 -19.24
C GLN A 31 -7.36 12.20 -19.06
N PHE A 32 -8.39 12.91 -18.58
CA PHE A 32 -9.72 12.34 -18.42
C PHE A 32 -10.32 11.88 -19.74
N GLU A 33 -10.33 12.73 -20.78
CA GLU A 33 -10.84 12.39 -22.11
C GLU A 33 -10.07 11.24 -22.77
N LYS A 34 -8.75 11.18 -22.56
CA LYS A 34 -7.92 10.07 -23.04
C LYS A 34 -8.30 8.76 -22.33
N GLY A 35 -8.41 8.79 -21.00
CA GLY A 35 -8.77 7.63 -20.20
C GLY A 35 -10.17 7.10 -20.50
N MET A 36 -11.15 7.99 -20.75
CA MET A 36 -12.48 7.60 -21.22
C MET A 36 -12.42 6.75 -22.50
N LYS A 37 -11.61 7.19 -23.48
CA LYS A 37 -11.41 6.47 -24.74
C LYS A 37 -10.73 5.12 -24.52
N GLU A 38 -9.74 5.05 -23.63
CA GLU A 38 -9.05 3.80 -23.29
C GLU A 38 -9.97 2.79 -22.60
N LEU A 39 -10.90 3.25 -21.77
CA LEU A 39 -11.93 2.39 -21.16
C LEU A 39 -13.11 2.08 -22.08
N GLY A 40 -13.17 2.68 -23.27
CA GLY A 40 -14.27 2.53 -24.22
C GLY A 40 -15.59 3.13 -23.72
N VAL A 41 -15.54 4.18 -22.89
CA VAL A 41 -16.71 4.83 -22.30
C VAL A 41 -16.97 6.17 -22.97
N GLU A 42 -18.20 6.38 -23.44
CA GLU A 42 -18.63 7.66 -24.03
C GLU A 42 -19.41 8.52 -23.02
N ASN A 43 -20.20 7.89 -22.15
CA ASN A 43 -20.98 8.59 -21.14
C ASN A 43 -20.23 8.68 -19.81
N LYS A 44 -19.99 9.90 -19.33
CA LYS A 44 -19.33 10.16 -18.04
C LYS A 44 -20.11 9.60 -16.84
N ASP A 45 -21.43 9.45 -16.95
CA ASP A 45 -22.27 8.94 -15.86
C ASP A 45 -21.99 7.47 -15.53
N GLU A 46 -21.36 6.74 -16.45
CA GLU A 46 -20.89 5.36 -16.28
C GLU A 46 -19.56 5.27 -15.53
N LEU A 47 -18.95 6.41 -15.18
CA LEU A 47 -17.67 6.46 -14.48
C LEU A 47 -17.84 6.82 -13.00
N ARG A 48 -16.88 6.38 -12.19
CA ARG A 48 -16.76 6.73 -10.78
C ARG A 48 -15.34 7.20 -10.50
N GLY A 49 -15.23 8.12 -9.55
CA GLY A 49 -13.96 8.55 -8.99
C GLY A 49 -13.53 7.62 -7.87
N GLY A 50 -12.24 7.29 -7.84
CA GLY A 50 -11.60 6.52 -6.79
C GLY A 50 -10.54 7.34 -6.04
N PHE A 51 -9.61 6.65 -5.40
CA PHE A 51 -8.51 7.28 -4.66
C PHE A 51 -7.49 7.94 -5.60
N CYS A 52 -6.82 8.99 -5.13
CA CYS A 52 -5.67 9.61 -5.80
C CYS A 52 -5.87 9.97 -7.29
N GLY A 53 -7.09 10.41 -7.68
CA GLY A 53 -7.40 10.77 -9.07
C GLY A 53 -7.67 9.58 -9.99
N MET A 54 -7.87 8.39 -9.43
CA MET A 54 -8.30 7.21 -10.16
C MET A 54 -9.73 7.38 -10.68
N VAL A 55 -9.97 6.90 -11.90
CA VAL A 55 -11.27 6.85 -12.55
C VAL A 55 -11.47 5.45 -13.13
N TYR A 56 -12.65 4.89 -12.92
CA TYR A 56 -13.00 3.53 -13.34
C TYR A 56 -14.49 3.45 -13.71
N ARG A 57 -14.91 2.37 -14.36
CA ARG A 57 -16.33 2.14 -14.69
C ARG A 57 -17.13 1.78 -13.45
N ALA A 58 -18.34 2.32 -13.32
CA ALA A 58 -19.26 1.99 -12.24
C ALA A 58 -19.55 0.47 -12.17
N SER A 59 -19.58 -0.21 -13.31
CA SER A 59 -19.76 -1.67 -13.37
C SER A 59 -18.59 -2.49 -12.79
N ASP A 60 -17.42 -1.87 -12.63
CA ASP A 60 -16.21 -2.49 -12.10
C ASP A 60 -16.04 -2.24 -10.58
N GLU A 61 -16.96 -1.50 -9.94
CA GLU A 61 -16.87 -1.07 -8.53
C GLU A 61 -16.73 -2.24 -7.55
N ASP A 62 -17.62 -3.23 -7.63
CA ASP A 62 -17.58 -4.39 -6.74
C ASP A 62 -16.26 -5.17 -6.84
N ARG A 63 -15.73 -5.30 -8.07
CA ARG A 63 -14.45 -5.98 -8.30
C ARG A 63 -13.28 -5.19 -7.71
N LEU A 64 -13.29 -3.87 -7.86
CA LEU A 64 -12.28 -3.00 -7.26
C LEU A 64 -12.30 -3.09 -5.73
N VAL A 65 -13.49 -2.96 -5.13
CA VAL A 65 -13.67 -3.02 -3.67
C VAL A 65 -13.23 -4.39 -3.14
N ALA A 66 -13.60 -5.48 -3.81
CA ALA A 66 -13.18 -6.82 -3.43
C ALA A 66 -11.64 -6.98 -3.47
N MET A 67 -11.00 -6.49 -4.54
CA MET A 67 -9.54 -6.54 -4.70
C MET A 67 -8.82 -5.75 -3.59
N LEU A 68 -9.20 -4.48 -3.37
CA LEU A 68 -8.59 -3.62 -2.36
C LEU A 68 -8.82 -4.15 -0.94
N THR A 69 -10.02 -4.68 -0.66
CA THR A 69 -10.32 -5.32 0.63
C THR A 69 -9.49 -6.57 0.83
N GLY A 70 -9.28 -7.36 -0.23
CA GLY A 70 -8.38 -8.51 -0.23
C GLY A 70 -6.94 -8.10 0.10
N HIS A 71 -6.40 -7.09 -0.58
CA HIS A 71 -5.05 -6.57 -0.34
C HIS A 71 -4.87 -6.12 1.12
N ALA A 72 -5.80 -5.32 1.64
CA ALA A 72 -5.76 -4.84 3.02
C ALA A 72 -5.80 -6.01 4.04
N LYS A 73 -6.57 -7.06 3.73
CA LYS A 73 -6.64 -8.26 4.57
C LYS A 73 -5.34 -9.05 4.52
N GLU A 74 -4.75 -9.26 3.34
CA GLU A 74 -3.49 -9.98 3.18
C GLU A 74 -2.35 -9.32 3.98
N VAL A 75 -2.26 -7.99 3.92
CA VAL A 75 -1.28 -7.22 4.69
C VAL A 75 -1.50 -7.41 6.20
N LYS A 76 -2.75 -7.27 6.68
CA LYS A 76 -3.07 -7.46 8.10
C LYS A 76 -2.83 -8.89 8.59
N ASP A 77 -3.15 -9.88 7.77
CA ASP A 77 -2.88 -11.29 8.09
C ASP A 77 -1.37 -11.58 8.11
N GLY A 78 -0.59 -10.92 7.24
CA GLY A 78 0.86 -10.97 7.22
C GLY A 78 1.50 -10.52 8.55
N TYR A 79 0.90 -9.56 9.27
CA TYR A 79 1.44 -9.07 10.54
C TYR A 79 1.48 -10.12 11.67
N LYS A 80 0.81 -11.26 11.50
CA LYS A 80 0.91 -12.41 12.42
C LYS A 80 2.28 -13.08 12.37
N ASP A 81 3.03 -12.87 11.29
CA ASP A 81 4.39 -13.36 11.10
C ASP A 81 5.42 -12.29 11.47
N ASP A 82 6.40 -12.63 12.33
CA ASP A 82 7.40 -11.67 12.83
C ASP A 82 8.34 -11.20 11.72
N ASP A 83 8.70 -12.08 10.77
CA ASP A 83 9.62 -11.76 9.68
C ASP A 83 8.93 -10.88 8.63
N PHE A 84 7.67 -11.17 8.31
CA PHE A 84 6.85 -10.31 7.47
C PHE A 84 6.70 -8.92 8.08
N LEU A 85 6.30 -8.82 9.36
CA LEU A 85 6.13 -7.53 10.04
C LEU A 85 7.44 -6.75 10.14
N TYR A 86 8.55 -7.43 10.42
CA TYR A 86 9.90 -6.82 10.37
C TYR A 86 10.21 -6.26 8.99
N SER A 87 9.96 -7.03 7.93
CA SER A 87 10.20 -6.59 6.55
C SER A 87 9.31 -5.40 6.15
N ALA A 88 8.07 -5.36 6.65
CA ALA A 88 7.13 -4.27 6.42
C ALA A 88 7.59 -2.96 7.08
N PHE A 89 7.96 -2.98 8.36
CA PHE A 89 8.53 -1.81 9.02
C PHE A 89 9.81 -1.32 8.34
N ARG A 90 10.74 -2.23 8.01
CA ARG A 90 11.98 -1.85 7.32
C ARG A 90 11.72 -1.17 5.99
N TYR A 91 10.82 -1.73 5.19
CA TYR A 91 10.50 -1.21 3.86
C TYR A 91 9.84 0.17 3.95
N GLU A 92 8.83 0.34 4.81
CA GLU A 92 8.13 1.63 4.91
C GLU A 92 9.00 2.72 5.57
N MET A 93 9.86 2.38 6.53
CA MET A 93 10.85 3.34 7.07
C MET A 93 11.77 3.87 5.97
N GLU A 94 12.21 3.01 5.05
CA GLU A 94 13.03 3.41 3.91
C GLU A 94 12.24 4.24 2.90
N ASN A 95 11.02 3.81 2.58
CA ASN A 95 10.14 4.48 1.62
C ASN A 95 9.68 5.88 2.09
N HIS A 96 9.59 6.09 3.40
CA HIS A 96 9.20 7.36 4.02
C HIS A 96 10.39 8.11 4.64
N GLU A 97 11.63 7.77 4.25
CA GLU A 97 12.86 8.47 4.66
C GLU A 97 12.94 8.72 6.18
N PHE A 98 12.60 7.71 6.97
CA PHE A 98 12.52 7.80 8.44
C PHE A 98 13.85 8.25 9.07
N CYS A 99 14.98 8.07 8.40
CA CYS A 99 16.28 8.53 8.86
C CYS A 99 16.45 10.06 8.83
N ILE A 100 15.55 10.77 8.16
CA ILE A 100 15.48 12.22 8.12
C ILE A 100 14.41 12.71 9.08
N THR A 101 13.21 12.12 9.03
CA THR A 101 12.06 12.58 9.82
C THR A 101 12.12 12.13 11.27
N HIS A 102 12.61 10.91 11.53
CA HIS A 102 12.50 10.21 12.80
C HIS A 102 11.05 10.12 13.34
N GLU A 103 10.07 10.31 12.47
CA GLU A 103 8.64 10.29 12.78
C GLU A 103 8.00 9.00 12.27
N PRO A 104 7.46 8.14 13.16
CA PRO A 104 6.89 6.86 12.76
C PRO A 104 5.55 6.99 12.03
N GLU A 105 4.89 8.13 12.07
CA GLU A 105 3.54 8.37 11.57
C GLU A 105 3.37 7.92 10.11
N ASP A 106 4.17 8.45 9.18
CA ASP A 106 4.07 8.10 7.77
C ASP A 106 4.34 6.61 7.50
N THR A 107 5.31 6.03 8.22
CA THR A 107 5.64 4.60 8.14
C THR A 107 4.46 3.73 8.61
N LEU A 108 3.82 4.12 9.71
CA LEU A 108 2.74 3.36 10.32
C LEU A 108 1.42 3.54 9.56
N ASP A 109 1.15 4.74 9.05
CA ASP A 109 -0.01 5.04 8.22
C ASP A 109 0.02 4.24 6.91
N ALA A 110 1.19 4.10 6.28
CA ALA A 110 1.36 3.23 5.10
C ALA A 110 1.05 1.75 5.39
N LEU A 111 1.16 1.33 6.65
CA LEU A 111 0.84 -0.01 7.15
C LEU A 111 -0.59 -0.10 7.73
N GLY A 112 -1.34 1.00 7.74
CA GLY A 112 -2.67 1.05 8.38
C GLY A 112 -2.62 0.70 9.87
N LEU A 113 -1.51 1.05 10.54
CA LEU A 113 -1.29 0.89 11.97
C LEU A 113 -1.22 2.28 12.61
N SER A 114 -1.77 2.42 13.82
CA SER A 114 -1.50 3.60 14.65
C SER A 114 -0.31 3.36 15.58
N ARG A 115 0.38 4.43 15.96
CA ARG A 115 1.41 4.39 17.01
C ARG A 115 0.91 3.67 18.28
N SER A 116 -0.32 3.97 18.69
CA SER A 116 -0.95 3.36 19.87
C SER A 116 -1.14 1.84 19.75
N GLU A 117 -1.41 1.30 18.55
CA GLU A 117 -1.51 -0.15 18.34
C GLU A 117 -0.15 -0.83 18.48
N VAL A 118 0.90 -0.22 17.94
CA VAL A 118 2.27 -0.72 18.05
C VAL A 118 2.72 -0.71 19.51
N GLU A 119 2.57 0.41 20.21
CA GLU A 119 3.04 0.60 21.59
C GLU A 119 2.34 -0.33 22.60
N ARG A 120 1.05 -0.63 22.39
CA ARG A 120 0.31 -1.57 23.25
C ARG A 120 0.77 -3.02 23.09
N SER A 121 1.48 -3.35 22.02
CA SER A 121 1.95 -4.70 21.73
C SER A 121 3.45 -4.82 21.96
N LYS A 122 3.86 -5.44 23.08
CA LYS A 122 5.28 -5.74 23.37
C LYS A 122 6.00 -6.46 22.22
N ARG A 123 5.26 -7.29 21.47
CA ARG A 123 5.75 -7.98 20.26
C ARG A 123 6.08 -6.96 19.16
N MET A 124 5.15 -6.07 18.85
CA MET A 124 5.33 -5.09 17.77
C MET A 124 6.41 -4.07 18.13
N VAL A 125 6.48 -3.58 19.37
CA VAL A 125 7.56 -2.70 19.85
C VAL A 125 8.93 -3.34 19.65
N ARG A 126 9.09 -4.62 20.02
CA ARG A 126 10.36 -5.33 19.84
C ARG A 126 10.76 -5.41 18.36
N ILE A 127 9.80 -5.70 17.48
CA ILE A 127 10.04 -5.83 16.03
C ILE A 127 10.34 -4.46 15.42
N TRP A 128 9.60 -3.41 15.82
CA TRP A 128 9.85 -2.03 15.44
C TRP A 128 11.27 -1.60 15.78
N ASN A 129 11.70 -1.72 17.04
CA ASN A 129 13.04 -1.32 17.48
C ASN A 129 14.14 -2.09 16.74
N LYS A 130 13.90 -3.37 16.43
CA LYS A 130 14.81 -4.17 15.61
C LYS A 130 14.92 -3.62 14.19
N ALA A 131 13.79 -3.27 13.58
CA ALA A 131 13.73 -2.71 12.24
C ALA A 131 14.38 -1.32 12.17
N GLU A 132 14.02 -0.44 13.09
CA GLU A 132 14.56 0.91 13.24
C GLU A 132 16.09 0.87 13.36
N LYS A 133 16.61 0.09 14.30
CA LYS A 133 18.06 -0.04 14.47
C LYS A 133 18.74 -0.52 13.18
N ALA A 134 18.22 -1.59 12.58
CA ALA A 134 18.79 -2.14 11.35
C ALA A 134 18.68 -1.18 10.16
N TYR A 135 17.70 -0.27 10.16
CA TYR A 135 17.58 0.77 9.15
C TYR A 135 18.59 1.88 9.37
N LEU A 136 18.63 2.45 10.58
CA LEU A 136 19.55 3.53 10.94
C LEU A 136 21.00 3.09 10.75
N ASP A 137 21.37 1.88 11.15
CA ASP A 137 22.72 1.32 10.93
C ASP A 137 23.07 1.19 9.42
N SER A 138 22.06 1.03 8.54
CA SER A 138 22.27 0.88 7.09
C SER A 138 22.41 2.19 6.31
N VAL A 139 22.07 3.32 6.93
CA VAL A 139 22.07 4.66 6.30
C VAL A 139 23.14 5.59 6.90
N ILE A 140 24.02 5.08 7.76
CA ILE A 140 25.18 5.83 8.27
C ILE A 140 26.15 6.08 7.09
N TRP A 141 26.33 7.36 6.76
CA TRP A 141 27.29 7.87 5.79
C TRP A 141 28.70 8.01 6.40
#